data_AF-A0A6I3T460-F1
#
_entry.id   AF-A0A6I3T460-F1
#
_cell.length_a   1.000
_cell.length_b   1.000
_cell.length_c   1.000
_cell.angle_alpha   90.00
_cell.angle_beta   90.00
_cell.angle_gamma   90.00
#
_symmetry.space_group_name_H-M   'P 1'
#
loop_
_entity.id
_entity.type
_entity.pdbx_description
1 polymer ?
#
loop_
_entity_poly.entity_id
_entity_poly.type
_entity_poly.pdbx_seq_one_letter_code
_entity_poly.pdbx_strand_id
1 'polypeptide(L)'
;MPDSYVWLEYYAGAPVSKNVKSDELKYSDKHQHGVQPTQTQVNGLQASLTSNVQAVYATYNNAHPGAVVAVPTNADIERGRAVKTRSAR
;
A
#
# COMPACT_ATOMS: atom_id res chain seq x y z
N MET A 1 -21.21 -0.87 16.49
CA MET A 1 -20.53 -1.86 15.63
C MET A 1 -19.42 -1.14 14.88
N PRO A 2 -18.26 -1.80 14.71
CA PRO A 2 -17.04 -1.16 14.23
C PRO A 2 -16.99 -0.91 12.72
N ASP A 3 -16.49 0.24 12.28
CA ASP A 3 -16.36 0.61 10.86
C ASP A 3 -15.35 -0.29 10.11
N SER A 4 -15.49 -0.49 8.79
CA SER A 4 -14.55 -1.34 8.03
C SER A 4 -13.70 -0.54 7.05
N TYR A 5 -12.38 -0.78 7.08
CA TYR A 5 -11.37 -0.07 6.27
C TYR A 5 -10.53 -1.04 5.47
N VAL A 6 -10.09 -0.60 4.29
CA VAL A 6 -9.18 -1.32 3.40
C VAL A 6 -7.98 -0.42 3.05
N TRP A 7 -6.80 -1.01 2.99
CA TRP A 7 -5.59 -0.37 2.44
C TRP A 7 -4.78 -1.40 1.64
N LEU A 8 -3.87 -0.91 0.80
CA LEU A 8 -2.86 -1.70 0.13
C LEU A 8 -1.53 -1.58 0.87
N GLU A 9 -0.77 -2.67 0.89
CA GLU A 9 0.52 -2.76 1.56
C GLU A 9 1.57 -3.36 0.62
N TYR A 10 2.75 -2.78 0.55
CA TYR A 10 3.87 -3.24 -0.28
C TYR A 10 5.15 -3.31 0.54
N TYR A 11 5.87 -4.43 0.45
CA TYR A 11 7.16 -4.60 1.10
C TYR A 11 8.29 -4.20 0.16
N ALA A 12 8.93 -3.06 0.43
CA ALA A 12 10.17 -2.66 -0.22
C ALA A 12 11.29 -3.59 0.25
N GLY A 13 11.84 -4.38 -0.69
CA GLY A 13 12.91 -5.34 -0.43
C GLY A 13 14.20 -4.70 0.05
N ALA A 14 15.16 -5.55 0.42
CA ALA A 14 16.51 -5.11 0.75
C ALA A 14 17.15 -4.36 -0.44
N PRO A 15 17.96 -3.32 -0.18
CA PRO A 15 18.38 -2.82 1.13
C PRO A 15 17.39 -1.84 1.79
N VAL A 16 16.34 -1.39 1.08
CA VAL A 16 15.38 -0.38 1.58
C VAL A 16 14.62 -0.88 2.82
N SER A 17 14.21 -2.15 2.84
CA SER A 17 13.61 -2.86 3.99
C SER A 17 12.48 -2.07 4.69
N LYS A 18 11.47 -1.63 3.93
CA LYS A 18 10.32 -0.86 4.44
C LYS A 18 9.00 -1.51 4.09
N ASN A 19 8.05 -1.42 5.00
CA ASN A 19 6.65 -1.72 4.72
C ASN A 19 5.92 -0.41 4.41
N VAL A 20 5.38 -0.31 3.20
CA VAL A 20 4.76 0.90 2.65
C VAL A 20 3.26 0.66 2.48
N LYS A 21 2.44 1.61 2.93
CA LYS A 21 0.98 1.51 2.90
C LYS A 21 0.38 2.60 2.01
N SER A 22 -0.74 2.30 1.36
CA SER A 22 -1.60 3.33 0.78
C SER A 22 -2.39 4.06 1.85
N ASP A 23 -3.17 5.05 1.43
CA ASP A 23 -4.26 5.60 2.22
C ASP A 23 -5.25 4.50 2.63
N GLU A 24 -5.94 4.73 3.75
CA GLU A 24 -7.02 3.87 4.22
C GLU A 24 -8.35 4.37 3.65
N LEU A 25 -9.11 3.48 3.02
CA LEU A 25 -10.45 3.76 2.51
C LEU A 25 -11.49 3.06 3.39
N LYS A 26 -12.45 3.81 3.93
CA LYS A 26 -13.65 3.22 4.53
C LYS A 26 -14.52 2.63 3.42
N TYR A 27 -14.84 1.35 3.49
CA TYR A 27 -15.62 0.67 2.44
C TYR A 27 -16.98 0.13 2.92
N SER A 28 -17.23 0.11 4.23
CA SER A 28 -18.56 -0.15 4.79
C SER A 28 -18.74 0.52 6.15
N ASP A 29 -20.00 0.86 6.47
CA ASP A 29 -20.41 1.23 7.81
C ASP A 29 -20.67 -0.04 8.62
N LYS A 30 -20.08 -0.12 9.83
CA LYS A 30 -20.21 -1.27 10.74
C LYS A 30 -19.65 -2.58 10.15
N HIS A 31 -19.32 -3.55 10.99
CA HIS A 31 -18.82 -4.85 10.54
C HIS A 31 -19.99 -5.68 10.01
N GLN A 32 -20.23 -5.58 8.71
CA GLN A 32 -21.12 -6.49 8.03
C GLN A 32 -20.34 -7.76 7.70
N HIS A 33 -20.69 -8.86 8.37
CA HIS A 33 -20.09 -10.17 8.12
C HIS A 33 -20.17 -10.49 6.61
N GLY A 34 -19.03 -10.79 5.99
CA GLY A 34 -18.95 -11.18 4.58
C GLY A 34 -18.88 -10.04 3.57
N VAL A 35 -18.93 -8.77 3.97
CA VAL A 35 -18.71 -7.65 3.04
C VAL A 35 -17.23 -7.56 2.70
N GLN A 36 -16.90 -7.80 1.45
CA GLN A 36 -15.55 -7.66 0.90
C GLN A 36 -15.44 -6.32 0.14
N PRO A 37 -14.28 -5.65 0.15
CA PRO A 37 -14.08 -4.47 -0.67
C PRO A 37 -14.19 -4.84 -2.15
N THR A 38 -14.83 -3.98 -2.95
CA THR A 38 -14.89 -4.15 -4.40
C THR A 38 -13.51 -3.97 -5.03
N GLN A 39 -13.27 -4.60 -6.17
CA GLN A 39 -12.01 -4.43 -6.89
C GLN A 39 -11.77 -2.96 -7.28
N THR A 40 -12.82 -2.20 -7.58
CA THR A 40 -12.73 -0.76 -7.87
C THR A 40 -12.22 0.04 -6.68
N GLN A 41 -12.72 -0.23 -5.47
CA GLN A 41 -12.26 0.41 -4.24
C GLN A 41 -10.79 0.08 -3.97
N VAL A 42 -10.39 -1.17 -4.15
CA VAL A 42 -8.99 -1.61 -4.00
C VAL A 42 -8.09 -0.93 -5.04
N ASN A 43 -8.51 -0.88 -6.31
CA ASN A 43 -7.75 -0.26 -7.39
C ASN A 43 -7.60 1.26 -7.21
N GLY A 44 -8.59 1.92 -6.60
CA GLY A 44 -8.52 3.35 -6.28
C GLY A 44 -7.36 3.71 -5.36
N LEU A 45 -6.87 2.76 -4.56
CA LEU A 45 -5.75 2.95 -3.64
C LEU A 45 -4.36 2.81 -4.31
N GLN A 46 -4.31 2.30 -5.55
CA GLN A 46 -3.04 1.97 -6.21
C GLN A 46 -2.15 3.20 -6.44
N ALA A 47 -2.75 4.34 -6.77
CA ALA A 47 -2.00 5.58 -7.01
C ALA A 47 -1.28 6.07 -5.74
N SER A 48 -1.97 6.02 -4.60
CA SER A 48 -1.41 6.38 -3.30
C SER A 48 -0.26 5.44 -2.89
N LEU A 49 -0.47 4.12 -3.04
CA LEU A 49 0.60 3.15 -2.78
C LEU A 49 1.84 3.42 -3.64
N THR A 50 1.64 3.64 -4.94
CA THR A 50 2.72 3.90 -5.89
C THR A 50 3.53 5.12 -5.50
N SER A 51 2.86 6.23 -5.19
CA SER A 51 3.50 7.46 -4.73
C SER A 51 4.32 7.23 -3.46
N ASN A 52 3.77 6.52 -2.48
CA ASN A 52 4.47 6.25 -1.22
C ASN A 52 5.70 5.34 -1.42
N VAL A 53 5.60 4.33 -2.29
CA VAL A 53 6.75 3.46 -2.61
C VAL A 53 7.84 4.26 -3.29
N GLN A 54 7.51 5.07 -4.31
CA GLN A 54 8.47 5.91 -5.00
C GLN A 54 9.17 6.88 -4.04
N ALA A 55 8.43 7.50 -3.12
CA ALA A 55 8.98 8.40 -2.12
C ALA A 55 10.00 7.69 -1.20
N VAL A 56 9.68 6.48 -0.72
CA VAL A 56 10.60 5.69 0.13
C VAL A 56 11.90 5.36 -0.58
N TYR A 57 11.84 4.91 -1.84
CA TYR A 57 13.05 4.65 -2.64
C TYR A 57 13.84 5.93 -2.93
N ALA A 58 13.16 7.04 -3.23
CA ALA A 58 13.81 8.33 -3.42
C ALA A 58 14.55 8.79 -2.15
N THR A 59 13.93 8.67 -0.97
CA THR A 59 14.58 8.96 0.31
C THR A 59 15.80 8.07 0.53
N TYR A 60 15.69 6.75 0.27
CA TYR A 60 16.82 5.84 0.41
C TYR A 60 17.97 6.21 -0.54
N ASN A 61 17.69 6.41 -1.82
CA ASN A 61 18.69 6.71 -2.84
C ASN A 61 19.37 8.06 -2.61
N ASN A 62 18.63 9.08 -2.15
CA ASN A 62 19.20 10.37 -1.77
C ASN A 62 20.15 10.26 -0.58
N ALA A 63 19.88 9.36 0.36
CA ALA A 63 20.77 9.09 1.49
C ALA A 63 21.98 8.20 1.11
N HIS A 64 21.93 7.49 -0.02
CA HIS A 64 22.95 6.53 -0.46
C HIS A 64 23.36 6.75 -1.93
N PRO A 65 23.95 7.89 -2.29
CA PRO A 65 24.25 8.22 -3.69
C PRO A 65 25.25 7.27 -4.37
N GLY A 66 26.07 6.55 -3.59
CA GLY A 66 27.00 5.52 -4.09
C GLY A 66 26.40 4.11 -4.20
N ALA A 67 25.16 3.90 -3.76
CA ALA A 67 24.50 2.60 -3.71
C ALA A 67 23.00 2.71 -4.09
N VAL A 68 22.73 3.45 -5.17
CA VAL A 68 21.37 3.67 -5.68
C VAL A 68 20.73 2.35 -6.08
N VAL A 69 19.49 2.15 -5.64
CA VAL A 69 18.68 0.98 -5.95
C VAL A 69 17.61 1.35 -6.97
N ALA A 70 17.34 0.44 -7.90
CA ALA A 70 16.28 0.60 -8.88
C ALA A 70 14.91 0.71 -8.20
N VAL A 71 14.14 1.73 -8.59
CA VAL A 71 12.76 1.93 -8.12
C VAL A 71 11.87 0.90 -8.84
N PRO A 72 11.01 0.15 -8.12
CA PRO A 72 10.10 -0.81 -8.73
C PRO A 72 9.10 -0.11 -9.66
N THR A 73 8.73 -0.77 -10.76
CA THR A 73 7.73 -0.23 -11.68
C THR A 73 6.33 -0.29 -11.07
N ASN A 74 5.39 0.51 -11.58
CA ASN A 74 3.99 0.44 -11.12
C ASN A 74 3.41 -0.98 -11.26
N ALA A 75 3.80 -1.72 -12.31
CA ALA A 75 3.39 -3.11 -12.52
C ALA A 75 4.00 -4.08 -11.49
N ASP A 76 5.23 -3.83 -11.02
CA ASP A 76 5.82 -4.61 -9.93
C ASP A 76 5.10 -4.33 -8.60
N ILE A 77 4.82 -3.06 -8.32
CA ILE A 77 4.07 -2.64 -7.13
C ILE A 77 2.67 -3.26 -7.14
N GLU A 78 1.99 -3.22 -8.28
CA GLU A 78 0.67 -3.84 -8.46
C GLU A 78 0.68 -5.37 -8.23
N ARG A 79 1.69 -6.08 -8.75
CA ARG A 79 1.80 -7.53 -8.53
C ARG A 79 2.23 -7.91 -7.11
N GLY A 80 3.04 -7.06 -6.46
CA GLY A 80 3.61 -7.33 -5.14
C GLY A 80 2.80 -6.78 -3.96
N ARG A 81 1.72 -6.03 -4.21
CA ARG A 81 0.88 -5.48 -3.14
C ARG A 81 0.02 -6.55 -2.47
N ALA A 82 -0.21 -6.40 -1.17
CA ALA A 82 -1.20 -7.13 -0.41
C ALA A 82 -2.41 -6.22 -0.10
N VAL A 83 -3.62 -6.79 -0.17
CA VAL A 83 -4.83 -6.12 0.31
C VAL A 83 -4.98 -6.39 1.80
N LYS A 84 -5.17 -5.35 2.59
CA LYS A 84 -5.36 -5.45 4.04
C LYS A 84 -6.69 -4.83 4.42
N THR A 85 -7.43 -5.53 5.27
CA THR A 85 -8.71 -5.08 5.80
C THR A 85 -8.65 -5.04 7.33
N ARG A 86 -9.31 -4.06 7.94
CA ARG A 86 -9.56 -4.05 9.39
C ARG A 86 -10.99 -3.61 9.69
N SER A 87 -11.47 -4.02 10.85
CA SER A 87 -12.67 -3.47 11.50
C SER A 87 -12.24 -2.60 12.69
N ALA A 88 -12.60 -1.32 12.66
CA ALA A 88 -12.28 -0.32 13.68
C ALA A 88 -13.25 -0.44 14.86
N ARG A 89 -12.80 -1.18 15.89
CA ARG A 89 -13.54 -1.54 17.12
C ARG A 89 -14.25 -0.38 17.80
#